data_AF-A0A0R0CKM7-F1
#
_entry.id   AF-A0A0R0CKM7-F1
#
_cell.length_a   1.000
_cell.length_b   1.000
_cell.length_c   1.000
_cell.angle_alpha   90.00
_cell.angle_beta   90.00
_cell.angle_gamma   90.00
#
_symmetry.space_group_name_H-M   'P 1'
#
loop_
_entity.id
_entity.type
_entity.pdbx_description
1 polymer ?
#
loop_
_entity_poly.entity_id
_entity_poly.type
_entity_poly.pdbx_seq_one_letter_code
_entity_poly.pdbx_strand_id
1 'polypeptide(L)'
;MLAMTQGARADDELITSTRTVVVDARSADGAATRAWIKRHSPGFPPRLQAEQLEISRTVVFGPDSMQRAPGDSPPVPLPASGKPGDVISVSSQRNGGLETWTYKWRAGSKGGGSWSLIGYTFKYFDEQER
;
A
#
# COMPACT_ATOMS: atom_id res chain seq x y z
N MET A 1 33.36 29.79 32.33
CA MET A 1 32.20 30.13 31.49
C MET A 1 31.79 28.86 30.76
N LEU A 2 30.88 28.07 31.34
CA LEU A 2 30.33 26.86 30.71
C LEU A 2 28.92 27.20 30.24
N ALA A 3 28.72 27.31 28.93
CA ALA A 3 27.40 27.31 28.34
C ALA A 3 27.00 25.85 28.13
N MET A 4 26.05 25.37 28.92
CA MET A 4 25.43 24.06 28.73
C MET A 4 24.14 24.19 27.92
N THR A 5 23.92 23.15 27.11
CA THR A 5 22.62 22.60 26.69
C THR A 5 21.79 23.41 25.69
N GLN A 6 22.01 23.09 24.41
CA GLN A 6 21.00 23.17 23.36
C GLN A 6 19.92 22.11 23.65
N GLY A 7 18.80 22.54 24.21
CA GLY A 7 17.58 21.73 24.24
C GLY A 7 16.98 21.67 22.84
N ALA A 8 17.37 20.67 22.04
CA ALA A 8 16.58 20.27 20.89
C ALA A 8 15.25 19.73 21.43
N ARG A 9 14.15 20.40 21.12
CA ARG A 9 12.82 19.83 21.30
C ARG A 9 12.79 18.56 20.46
N ALA A 10 12.44 17.43 21.07
CA ALA A 10 12.14 16.22 20.32
C ALA A 10 10.91 16.52 19.46
N ASP A 11 11.15 16.89 18.21
CA ASP A 11 10.11 16.89 17.19
C ASP A 11 9.62 15.44 17.07
N ASP A 12 8.30 15.26 17.03
CA ASP A 12 7.60 13.99 16.87
C ASP A 12 7.93 13.43 15.46
N GLU A 13 9.13 12.86 15.29
CA GLU A 13 9.60 12.38 14.00
C GLU A 13 8.83 11.12 13.62
N LEU A 14 7.83 11.29 12.76
CA LEU A 14 7.09 10.19 12.16
C LEU A 14 8.03 9.41 11.21
N ILE A 15 8.31 8.17 11.56
CA ILE A 15 9.12 7.27 10.75
C ILE A 15 8.20 6.57 9.75
N THR A 16 8.63 6.54 8.49
CA THR A 16 7.92 5.85 7.40
C THR A 16 8.69 4.60 6.99
N SER A 17 8.01 3.46 6.87
CA SER A 17 8.58 2.23 6.30
C SER A 17 7.75 1.76 5.11
N THR A 18 8.42 1.47 4.00
CA THR A 18 7.81 0.92 2.79
C THR A 18 8.34 -0.49 2.54
N ARG A 19 7.43 -1.41 2.20
CA ARG A 19 7.74 -2.77 1.77
C ARG A 19 7.05 -3.05 0.44
N THR A 20 7.77 -3.71 -0.46
CA THR A 20 7.28 -4.06 -1.79
C THR A 20 7.50 -5.54 -2.04
N VAL A 21 6.50 -6.21 -2.61
CA VAL A 21 6.64 -7.57 -3.16
C VAL A 21 6.08 -7.62 -4.56
N VAL A 22 6.62 -8.54 -5.34
CA VAL A 22 6.08 -8.92 -6.64
C VAL A 22 5.55 -10.34 -6.53
N VAL A 23 4.30 -10.54 -6.92
CA VAL A 23 3.65 -11.86 -6.92
C VAL A 23 3.21 -12.21 -8.33
N ASP A 24 3.32 -13.49 -8.68
CA ASP A 24 2.71 -14.01 -9.90
C ASP A 24 1.19 -13.85 -9.81
N ALA A 25 0.57 -13.30 -10.85
CA ALA A 25 -0.85 -13.02 -10.82
C ALA A 25 -1.69 -14.31 -10.77
N ARG A 26 -1.22 -15.41 -11.35
CA ARG A 26 -1.96 -16.68 -11.38
C ARG A 26 -1.83 -17.48 -10.08
N SER A 27 -0.86 -17.14 -9.22
CA SER A 27 -0.68 -17.71 -7.89
C SER A 27 -1.87 -17.46 -6.95
N ALA A 28 -1.89 -18.19 -5.83
CA ALA A 28 -2.85 -17.97 -4.74
C ALA A 28 -2.78 -16.53 -4.20
N ASP A 29 -1.56 -15.99 -4.07
CA ASP A 29 -1.33 -14.62 -3.62
C ASP A 29 -1.85 -13.58 -4.64
N GLY A 30 -1.63 -13.83 -5.92
CA GLY A 30 -2.20 -13.00 -7.00
C GLY A 30 -3.72 -13.02 -7.00
N ALA A 31 -4.34 -14.19 -6.78
CA ALA A 31 -5.79 -14.34 -6.67
C ALA A 31 -6.36 -13.62 -5.43
N ALA A 32 -5.71 -13.77 -4.27
CA ALA A 32 -6.08 -13.08 -3.03
C ALA A 32 -6.01 -11.56 -3.19
N THR A 33 -4.97 -11.05 -3.86
CA THR A 33 -4.79 -9.63 -4.15
C THR A 33 -5.94 -9.09 -5.03
N ARG A 34 -6.30 -9.79 -6.11
CA ARG A 34 -7.43 -9.40 -6.96
C ARG A 34 -8.77 -9.42 -6.22
N ALA A 35 -9.00 -10.43 -5.37
CA ALA A 35 -10.20 -10.52 -4.56
C ALA A 35 -10.30 -9.36 -3.57
N TRP A 36 -9.18 -8.98 -2.96
CA TRP A 36 -9.09 -7.84 -2.08
C TRP A 36 -9.40 -6.52 -2.80
N ILE A 37 -8.85 -6.29 -4.00
CA ILE A 37 -9.16 -5.11 -4.83
C ILE A 37 -10.66 -5.07 -5.13
N LYS A 38 -11.26 -6.17 -5.64
CA LYS A 38 -12.70 -6.21 -5.94
C LYS A 38 -13.59 -5.86 -4.75
N ARG A 39 -13.17 -6.24 -3.54
CA ARG A 39 -13.90 -5.96 -2.30
C ARG A 39 -13.83 -4.47 -1.91
N HIS A 40 -12.67 -3.84 -2.06
CA HIS A 40 -12.43 -2.47 -1.60
C HIS A 40 -12.60 -1.40 -2.70
N SER A 41 -12.65 -1.81 -3.96
CA SER A 41 -12.92 -0.95 -5.11
C SER A 41 -13.82 -1.67 -6.14
N PRO A 42 -15.08 -1.99 -5.81
CA PRO A 42 -15.98 -2.72 -6.72
C PRO A 42 -16.24 -1.99 -8.04
N GLY A 43 -16.15 -0.65 -8.07
CA GLY A 43 -16.25 0.16 -9.29
C GLY A 43 -14.98 0.18 -10.16
N PHE A 44 -13.85 -0.30 -9.63
CA PHE A 44 -12.56 -0.36 -10.31
C PHE A 44 -11.92 -1.75 -10.13
N PRO A 45 -12.58 -2.83 -10.59
CA PRO A 45 -12.00 -4.17 -10.50
C PRO A 45 -10.81 -4.32 -11.45
N PRO A 46 -9.88 -5.27 -11.21
CA PRO A 46 -8.80 -5.58 -12.14
C PRO A 46 -9.31 -5.87 -13.55
N ARG A 47 -8.82 -5.10 -14.52
CA ARG A 47 -9.19 -5.19 -15.94
C ARG A 47 -8.10 -5.88 -16.75
N LEU A 48 -6.83 -5.63 -16.40
CA LEU A 48 -5.71 -6.31 -17.04
C LEU A 48 -5.61 -7.75 -16.55
N GLN A 49 -5.40 -8.67 -17.50
CA GLN A 49 -4.90 -10.00 -17.17
C GLN A 49 -3.40 -9.91 -16.92
N ALA A 50 -3.02 -9.32 -15.79
CA ALA A 50 -1.64 -9.15 -15.38
C ALA A 50 -0.90 -10.50 -15.36
N GLU A 51 0.39 -10.47 -15.65
CA GLU A 51 1.27 -11.60 -15.36
C GLU A 51 1.83 -11.48 -13.95
N GLN A 52 2.10 -10.25 -13.53
CA GLN A 52 2.64 -9.94 -12.20
C GLN A 52 1.86 -8.79 -11.55
N LEU A 53 1.82 -8.83 -10.22
CA LEU A 53 1.32 -7.76 -9.38
C LEU A 53 2.44 -7.30 -8.46
N GLU A 54 2.77 -6.02 -8.53
CA GLU A 54 3.62 -5.36 -7.55
C GLU A 54 2.73 -4.75 -6.46
N ILE A 55 3.04 -5.06 -5.21
CA ILE A 55 2.26 -4.65 -4.05
C ILE A 55 3.20 -3.94 -3.10
N SER A 56 2.96 -2.64 -2.91
CA SER A 56 3.72 -1.78 -2.02
C SER A 56 2.84 -1.37 -0.84
N ARG A 57 3.36 -1.49 0.38
CA ARG A 57 2.71 -0.99 1.59
C ARG A 57 3.65 -0.04 2.32
N THR A 58 3.14 1.14 2.63
CA THR A 58 3.80 2.16 3.43
C THR A 58 3.06 2.33 4.74
N VAL A 59 3.78 2.21 5.85
CA VAL A 59 3.26 2.41 7.21
C VAL A 59 3.99 3.57 7.89
N VAL A 60 3.26 4.30 8.71
CA VAL A 60 3.78 5.42 9.50
C VAL A 60 3.72 5.07 10.98
N PHE A 61 4.81 5.27 11.70
CA PHE A 61 4.92 5.01 13.14
C PHE A 61 5.69 6.12 13.85
N GLY A 62 5.31 6.41 15.09
CA GLY A 62 6.04 7.34 15.94
C GLY A 62 7.34 6.73 16.48
N PRO A 63 8.23 7.56 17.04
CA PRO A 63 9.55 7.15 17.51
C PRO A 63 9.51 6.10 18.62
N ASP A 64 8.50 6.12 19.50
CA ASP A 64 8.30 5.11 20.56
C ASP A 64 7.76 3.76 20.06
N SER A 65 7.32 3.71 18.80
CA SER A 65 6.79 2.51 18.15
C SER A 65 7.85 1.75 17.33
N MET A 66 9.12 1.84 17.73
CA MET A 66 10.24 1.03 17.20
C MET A 66 10.14 -0.47 17.52
N GLN A 67 9.05 -0.96 18.12
CA GLN A 67 8.73 -2.37 18.04
C GLN A 67 8.38 -2.69 16.58
N ARG A 68 9.38 -3.16 15.83
CA ARG A 68 9.19 -3.93 14.61
C ARG A 68 8.06 -4.92 14.90
N ALA A 69 6.87 -4.65 14.39
CA ALA A 69 5.74 -5.55 14.59
C ALA A 69 6.19 -6.93 14.09
N PRO A 70 6.14 -7.98 14.93
CA PRO A 70 6.41 -9.33 14.48
C PRO A 70 5.34 -9.66 13.42
N GLY A 71 5.74 -9.71 12.16
CA GLY A 71 4.82 -9.71 11.02
C GLY A 71 5.43 -9.23 9.70
N ASP A 72 6.73 -9.47 9.51
CA ASP A 72 7.46 -9.43 8.22
C ASP A 72 6.99 -10.51 7.22
N SER A 73 5.73 -10.92 7.33
CA SER A 73 5.05 -11.82 6.40
C SER A 73 4.70 -11.05 5.12
N PRO A 74 4.62 -11.74 3.97
CA PRO A 74 4.41 -11.11 2.69
C PRO A 74 3.18 -10.18 2.74
N PRO A 75 3.17 -9.04 2.00
CA PRO A 75 2.01 -8.14 1.88
C PRO A 75 0.71 -8.81 1.40
N VAL A 76 0.76 -10.11 1.15
CA VAL A 76 -0.33 -10.95 0.71
C VAL A 76 -0.58 -12.06 1.75
N PRO A 77 -1.83 -12.25 2.21
CA PRO A 77 -3.01 -11.46 1.85
C PRO A 77 -2.89 -10.01 2.34
N LEU A 78 -3.39 -9.09 1.51
CA LEU A 78 -3.47 -7.67 1.85
C LEU A 78 -4.22 -7.49 3.18
N PRO A 79 -3.73 -6.63 4.08
CA PRO A 79 -4.23 -6.55 5.45
C PRO A 79 -5.69 -6.08 5.48
N ALA A 80 -6.49 -6.67 6.37
CA ALA A 80 -7.88 -6.26 6.59
C ALA A 80 -7.99 -4.89 7.30
N SER A 81 -6.94 -4.50 8.04
CA SER A 81 -6.88 -3.25 8.79
C SER A 81 -5.54 -2.54 8.67
N GLY A 82 -5.52 -1.24 8.94
CA GLY A 82 -4.32 -0.41 8.94
C GLY A 82 -4.28 0.57 10.11
N LYS A 83 -3.22 1.38 10.16
CA LYS A 83 -3.12 2.54 11.04
C LYS A 83 -3.44 3.83 10.28
N PRO A 84 -3.88 4.91 10.96
CA PRO A 84 -4.07 6.20 10.31
C PRO A 84 -2.82 6.61 9.54
N GLY A 85 -2.97 6.88 8.25
CA GLY A 85 -1.85 7.26 7.38
C GLY A 85 -1.24 6.12 6.57
N ASP A 86 -1.53 4.84 6.90
CA ASP A 86 -1.05 3.72 6.09
C ASP A 86 -1.55 3.82 4.64
N VAL A 87 -0.68 3.47 3.70
CA VAL A 87 -0.95 3.46 2.26
C VAL A 87 -0.61 2.09 1.68
N ILE A 88 -1.45 1.62 0.77
CA ILE A 88 -1.19 0.44 -0.06
C ILE A 88 -1.30 0.87 -1.52
N SER A 89 -0.31 0.50 -2.32
CA SER A 89 -0.36 0.62 -3.78
C SER A 89 -0.24 -0.76 -4.40
N VAL A 90 -1.12 -1.07 -5.34
CA VAL A 90 -1.03 -2.28 -6.16
C VAL A 90 -0.89 -1.84 -7.60
N SER A 91 0.14 -2.34 -8.28
CA SER A 91 0.39 -2.13 -9.69
C SER A 91 0.34 -3.45 -10.43
N SER A 92 -0.43 -3.47 -11.51
CA SER A 92 -0.64 -4.60 -12.40
C SER A 92 -0.09 -4.23 -13.77
N GLN A 93 0.76 -5.09 -14.32
CA GLN A 93 1.36 -4.89 -15.64
C GLN A 93 1.17 -6.12 -16.53
N ARG A 94 0.92 -5.85 -17.81
CA ARG A 94 0.98 -6.80 -18.92
C ARG A 94 1.54 -6.05 -20.12
N ASN A 95 2.26 -6.72 -21.02
CA ASN A 95 2.68 -6.13 -22.30
C ASN A 95 1.48 -5.42 -22.96
N GLY A 96 1.51 -4.09 -23.03
CA GLY A 96 0.41 -3.28 -23.53
C GLY A 96 -0.49 -2.61 -22.49
N GLY A 97 -0.22 -2.69 -21.17
CA GLY A 97 -1.02 -1.96 -20.20
C GLY A 97 -0.50 -1.92 -18.77
N LEU A 98 -0.86 -0.83 -18.08
CA LEU A 98 -0.61 -0.58 -16.66
C LEU A 98 -1.92 -0.27 -15.97
N GLU A 99 -2.16 -0.90 -14.83
CA GLU A 99 -3.28 -0.63 -13.95
C GLU A 99 -2.79 -0.48 -12.51
N THR A 100 -3.12 0.62 -11.85
CA THR A 100 -2.63 0.94 -10.51
C THR A 100 -3.79 1.37 -9.62
N TRP A 101 -3.82 0.85 -8.40
CA TRP A 101 -4.74 1.24 -7.33
C TRP A 101 -3.95 1.71 -6.12
N THR A 102 -4.36 2.83 -5.54
CA THR A 102 -3.77 3.36 -4.31
C THR A 102 -4.87 3.51 -3.26
N TYR A 103 -4.63 2.92 -2.10
CA TYR A 103 -5.53 2.90 -0.95
C TYR A 103 -4.89 3.60 0.24
N LYS A 104 -5.72 4.28 1.03
CA LYS A 104 -5.32 4.83 2.31
C LYS A 104 -6.25 4.31 3.40
N TRP A 105 -5.68 3.97 4.55
CA TRP A 105 -6.49 3.62 5.71
C TRP A 105 -7.21 4.86 6.24
N ARG A 106 -8.53 4.77 6.37
CA ARG A 106 -9.38 5.77 7.00
C ARG A 106 -9.88 5.20 8.32
N ALA A 107 -9.42 5.79 9.43
CA ALA A 107 -9.90 5.41 10.75
C ALA A 107 -11.35 5.87 10.96
N GLY A 108 -12.18 5.01 11.55
CA GLY A 108 -13.55 5.32 11.91
C GLY A 108 -13.63 6.11 13.22
N SER A 109 -14.64 6.97 13.37
CA SER A 109 -14.84 7.82 14.56
C SER A 109 -15.21 7.04 15.84
N LYS A 110 -15.71 5.81 15.70
CA LYS A 110 -16.11 4.94 16.83
C LYS A 110 -15.16 3.74 17.04
N GLY A 111 -13.94 3.82 16.49
CA GLY A 111 -13.03 2.69 16.37
C GLY A 111 -13.21 1.91 15.07
N GLY A 112 -12.19 1.12 14.70
CA GLY A 112 -12.11 0.46 13.40
C GLY A 112 -11.71 1.40 12.26
N GLY A 113 -12.00 1.00 11.02
CA GLY A 113 -11.71 1.79 9.83
C GLY A 113 -11.87 0.95 8.56
N SER A 114 -11.57 1.56 7.41
CA SER A 114 -11.58 0.86 6.13
C SER A 114 -10.49 1.37 5.20
N TRP A 115 -10.05 0.49 4.31
CA TRP A 115 -9.24 0.89 3.17
C TRP A 115 -10.11 1.61 2.16
N SER A 116 -9.78 2.86 1.89
CA SER A 116 -10.46 3.67 0.88
C SER A 116 -9.55 3.84 -0.32
N LEU A 117 -10.09 3.57 -1.51
CA LEU A 117 -9.41 3.89 -2.76
C LEU A 117 -9.27 5.42 -2.87
N ILE A 118 -8.04 5.89 -3.01
CA ILE A 118 -7.71 7.32 -3.16
C ILE A 118 -7.11 7.65 -4.53
N GLY A 119 -6.73 6.64 -5.31
CA GLY A 119 -6.22 6.80 -6.66
C GLY A 119 -6.41 5.54 -7.48
N TYR A 120 -6.80 5.72 -8.74
CA TYR A 120 -6.86 4.66 -9.74
C TYR A 120 -6.32 5.19 -11.06
N THR A 121 -5.42 4.44 -11.68
CA THR A 121 -4.89 4.73 -13.01
C THR A 121 -5.03 3.49 -13.87
N PHE A 122 -5.57 3.63 -15.08
CA PHE A 122 -5.57 2.60 -16.10
C PHE A 122 -5.06 3.19 -17.41
N LYS A 123 -4.02 2.56 -17.98
CA LYS A 123 -3.44 2.92 -19.26
C LYS A 123 -3.28 1.65 -20.08
N TYR A 124 -3.77 1.68 -21.31
CA TYR A 124 -3.44 0.69 -22.32
C TYR A 124 -2.37 1.32 -23.22
N PHE A 125 -1.22 0.68 -23.34
CA PHE A 125 -0.21 0.98 -24.35
C PHE A 125 -0.63 0.28 -25.62
N ASP A 126 -1.53 0.92 -26.35
CA ASP A 126 -1.83 0.53 -27.72
C ASP A 126 -0.55 0.77 -28.55
N GLU A 127 -0.09 -0.22 -29.31
CA GLU A 127 0.91 -0.04 -30.37
C GLU A 127 0.32 0.85 -31.47
N GLN A 128 0.08 2.14 -31.17
CA GLN A 128 -0.20 3.17 -32.16
C GLN A 128 1.10 3.87 -32.54
N GLU A 129 2.01 3.11 -33.15
CA GLU A 129 3.02 3.62 -34.08
C GLU A 129 3.41 2.47 -35.03
N ARG A 130 2.58 2.25 -36.06
CA ARG A 130 3.01 1.65 -37.32
C ARG A 130 2.56 2.56 -38.46
#